data_AF-A0A4Q0YU89-F1
#
_entry.id   AF-A0A4Q0YU89-F1
#
_cell.length_a   1.000
_cell.length_b   1.000
_cell.length_c   1.000
_cell.angle_alpha   90.00
_cell.angle_beta   90.00
_cell.angle_gamma   90.00
#
_symmetry.space_group_name_H-M   'P 1'
#
loop_
_entity.id
_entity.type
_entity.pdbx_description
1 polymer ?
#
loop_
_entity_poly.entity_id
_entity_poly.type
_entity_poly.pdbx_seq_one_letter_code
_entity_poly.pdbx_strand_id
1 'polypeptide(L)'
;MVGEGDRSGRLAYWVMKSKSETPVLLPGDGGDLLQFVDVNDVASFILRCAEQRVFGDFNLSGPSISWTTFAELLGIDNGRWVDVATNEREEAALSFRELPLFRPRGIAEASFMNISNQKARASGFSVTDVQTTLQSFANWMHQHGAENITPEDIRSEFLAEGKEALLISGH
;
A
#
# COMPACT_ATOMS: atom_id res chain seq x y z
N MET A 1 1.28 4.86 6.69
CA MET A 1 0.22 4.59 7.68
C MET A 1 -1.08 4.41 6.93
N VAL A 2 -1.87 3.41 7.32
CA VAL A 2 -3.14 3.00 6.72
C VAL A 2 -4.09 2.55 7.83
N GLY A 3 -5.37 2.44 7.54
CA GLY A 3 -6.38 1.95 8.49
C GLY A 3 -7.67 2.75 8.40
N GLU A 4 -8.56 2.55 9.36
CA GLU A 4 -9.84 3.25 9.41
C GLU A 4 -9.63 4.77 9.42
N GLY A 5 -10.36 5.48 8.56
CA GLY A 5 -10.20 6.92 8.37
C GLY A 5 -9.04 7.34 7.44
N ASP A 6 -8.31 6.40 6.82
CA ASP A 6 -7.34 6.74 5.78
C ASP A 6 -8.06 7.23 4.51
N ARG A 7 -7.93 8.55 4.25
CA ARG A 7 -8.50 9.21 3.07
C ARG A 7 -7.48 9.40 1.94
N SER A 8 -6.27 8.85 2.08
CA SER A 8 -5.23 8.97 1.05
C SER A 8 -5.48 8.11 -0.19
N GLY A 9 -6.44 7.18 -0.12
CA GLY A 9 -6.82 6.31 -1.23
C GLY A 9 -5.81 5.21 -1.58
N ARG A 10 -4.59 5.25 -1.03
CA ARG A 10 -3.49 4.38 -1.44
C ARG A 10 -3.76 2.89 -1.18
N LEU A 11 -4.28 2.55 -0.01
CA LEU A 11 -4.68 1.18 0.27
C LEU A 11 -6.04 0.83 -0.32
N ALA A 12 -6.96 1.80 -0.37
CA ALA A 12 -8.29 1.65 -0.95
C ALA A 12 -8.22 1.24 -2.43
N TYR A 13 -7.30 1.83 -3.20
CA TYR A 13 -7.05 1.46 -4.59
C TYR A 13 -6.85 -0.05 -4.75
N TRP A 14 -5.95 -0.65 -3.96
CA TRP A 14 -5.63 -2.07 -4.08
C TRP A 14 -6.76 -2.98 -3.60
N VAL A 15 -7.49 -2.60 -2.56
CA VAL A 15 -8.69 -3.34 -2.10
C VAL A 15 -9.84 -3.25 -3.11
N MET A 16 -9.95 -2.17 -3.86
CA MET A 16 -10.91 -2.06 -4.97
C MET A 16 -10.48 -2.94 -6.14
N LYS A 17 -9.19 -2.90 -6.52
CA LYS A 17 -8.64 -3.75 -7.59
C LYS A 17 -8.78 -5.24 -7.28
N SER A 18 -8.62 -5.65 -6.02
CA SER A 18 -8.80 -7.06 -5.63
C SER A 18 -10.23 -7.58 -5.76
N LYS A 19 -11.21 -6.70 -5.99
CA LYS A 19 -12.60 -7.05 -6.28
C LYS A 19 -12.94 -6.93 -7.76
N SER A 20 -11.98 -6.54 -8.60
CA SER A 20 -12.20 -6.39 -10.04
C SER A 20 -12.39 -7.73 -10.71
N GLU A 21 -13.35 -7.82 -11.63
CA GLU A 21 -13.52 -8.98 -12.50
C GLU A 21 -12.55 -8.95 -13.69
N THR A 22 -11.94 -7.79 -13.96
CA THR A 22 -10.92 -7.62 -15.00
C THR A 22 -9.53 -7.82 -14.42
N PRO A 23 -8.55 -8.22 -15.27
CA PRO A 23 -7.16 -8.28 -14.85
C PRO A 23 -6.65 -6.96 -14.27
N VAL A 24 -5.76 -7.06 -13.29
CA VAL A 24 -5.19 -5.91 -12.56
C VAL A 24 -3.75 -5.70 -12.97
N LEU A 25 -3.34 -4.45 -13.23
CA LEU A 25 -1.94 -4.13 -13.45
C LEU A 25 -1.20 -4.05 -12.10
N LEU A 26 -0.19 -4.91 -11.94
CA LEU A 26 0.59 -5.05 -10.72
C LEU A 26 1.99 -4.44 -10.86
N PRO A 27 2.60 -3.95 -9.76
CA PRO A 27 3.83 -3.18 -9.87
C PRO A 27 5.09 -4.01 -10.11
N GLY A 28 5.87 -3.61 -11.11
CA GLY A 28 7.17 -4.19 -11.44
C GLY A 28 7.09 -5.71 -11.62
N ASP A 29 8.13 -6.42 -11.18
CA ASP A 29 8.22 -7.89 -11.21
C ASP A 29 7.67 -8.58 -9.94
N GLY A 30 7.01 -7.82 -9.07
CA GLY A 30 6.51 -8.29 -7.78
C GLY A 30 7.55 -8.38 -6.66
N GLY A 31 8.83 -8.24 -6.97
CA GLY A 31 9.91 -8.33 -5.99
C GLY A 31 10.17 -7.04 -5.22
N ASP A 32 9.68 -5.89 -5.70
CA ASP A 32 9.86 -4.61 -5.01
C ASP A 32 9.19 -4.62 -3.64
N LEU A 33 9.76 -3.87 -2.70
CA LEU A 33 9.27 -3.82 -1.34
C LEU A 33 8.11 -2.83 -1.20
N LEU A 34 7.16 -3.23 -0.36
CA LEU A 34 6.03 -2.46 0.09
C LEU A 34 6.04 -2.43 1.62
N GLN A 35 5.83 -1.25 2.20
CA GLN A 35 5.74 -1.10 3.65
C GLN A 35 4.69 -0.06 4.02
N PHE A 36 3.79 -0.45 4.91
CA PHE A 36 2.85 0.45 5.57
C PHE A 36 2.72 0.02 7.03
N VAL A 37 2.05 0.85 7.83
CA VAL A 37 1.85 0.63 9.26
C VAL A 37 0.38 0.88 9.58
N ASP A 38 -0.20 0.06 10.46
CA ASP A 38 -1.56 0.26 10.94
C ASP A 38 -1.62 1.53 11.81
N VAL A 39 -2.65 2.36 11.59
CA VAL A 39 -2.88 3.58 12.37
C VAL A 39 -3.10 3.28 13.85
N ASN A 40 -3.69 2.13 14.19
CA ASN A 40 -3.95 1.73 15.57
C ASN A 40 -2.66 1.36 16.31
N ASP A 41 -1.70 0.76 15.61
CA ASP A 41 -0.38 0.47 16.18
C ASP A 41 0.35 1.77 16.53
N VAL A 42 0.31 2.76 15.61
CA VAL A 42 0.91 4.08 15.80
C VAL A 42 0.25 4.80 16.98
N ALA A 43 -1.09 4.86 17.00
CA ALA A 43 -1.84 5.51 18.06
C ALA A 43 -1.54 4.87 19.43
N SER A 44 -1.54 3.54 19.49
CA SER A 44 -1.25 2.78 20.72
C SER A 44 0.17 3.07 21.24
N PHE A 45 1.15 3.17 20.35
CA PHE A 45 2.53 3.48 20.74
C PHE A 45 2.71 4.92 21.21
N ILE A 46 2.04 5.89 20.56
CA ILE A 46 2.06 7.29 21.00
C ILE A 46 1.46 7.42 22.40
N LEU A 47 0.30 6.79 22.64
CA LEU A 47 -0.34 6.79 23.97
C LEU A 47 0.59 6.19 25.02
N ARG A 48 1.19 5.03 24.72
CA ARG A 48 2.18 4.38 25.60
C ARG A 48 3.35 5.30 25.92
N CYS A 49 3.92 5.99 24.92
CA CYS A 49 5.06 6.88 25.15
C CYS A 49 4.68 8.04 26.06
N ALA A 50 3.47 8.60 25.90
CA ALA A 50 2.96 9.66 26.76
C ALA A 50 2.76 9.17 28.21
N GLU A 51 2.15 8.00 28.41
CA GLU A 51 1.87 7.42 29.73
C GLU A 51 3.17 7.03 30.47
N GLN A 52 4.11 6.42 29.76
CA GLN A 52 5.36 5.89 30.33
C GLN A 52 6.51 6.89 30.28
N ARG A 53 6.28 8.09 29.76
CA ARG A 53 7.29 9.14 29.55
C ARG A 53 8.52 8.60 28.79
N VAL A 54 8.27 7.87 27.71
CA VAL A 54 9.32 7.40 26.79
C VAL A 54 9.62 8.53 25.82
N PHE A 55 10.89 8.91 25.69
CA PHE A 55 11.34 9.99 24.82
C PHE A 55 12.34 9.51 23.78
N GLY A 56 12.37 10.19 22.63
CA GLY A 56 13.34 9.99 21.56
C GLY A 56 12.68 9.83 20.20
N ASP A 57 13.53 9.74 19.17
CA ASP A 57 13.05 9.57 17.80
C ASP A 57 12.83 8.10 17.47
N PHE A 58 11.66 7.77 16.92
CA PHE A 58 11.27 6.41 16.58
C PHE A 58 10.70 6.36 15.17
N ASN A 59 11.13 5.37 14.39
CA ASN A 59 10.49 5.03 13.14
C ASN A 59 9.34 4.05 13.43
N LEU A 60 8.12 4.43 13.03
CA LEU A 60 6.93 3.60 13.16
C LEU A 60 6.56 3.06 11.78
N SER A 61 7.27 2.03 11.36
CA SER A 61 7.02 1.29 10.13
C SER A 61 6.46 -0.09 10.45
N GLY A 62 5.60 -0.63 9.59
CA GLY A 62 5.11 -2.00 9.72
C GLY A 62 6.03 -3.00 9.01
N PRO A 63 5.54 -4.21 8.74
CA PRO A 63 6.31 -5.23 8.03
C PRO A 63 6.64 -4.75 6.60
N SER A 64 7.87 -5.03 6.14
CA SER A 64 8.24 -4.86 4.74
C SER A 64 8.01 -6.19 4.03
N ILE A 65 7.18 -6.19 2.99
CA ILE A 65 6.79 -7.37 2.22
C ILE A 65 7.00 -7.11 0.72
N SER A 66 7.03 -8.15 -0.09
CA SER A 66 7.06 -8.00 -1.55
C SER A 66 5.66 -7.66 -2.09
N TRP A 67 5.62 -7.08 -3.29
CA TRP A 67 4.36 -6.90 -4.02
C TRP A 67 3.67 -8.23 -4.35
N THR A 68 4.43 -9.31 -4.62
CA THR A 68 3.86 -10.65 -4.81
C THR A 68 3.07 -11.10 -3.57
N THR A 69 3.69 -11.03 -2.38
CA THR A 69 3.01 -11.38 -1.13
C THR A 69 1.80 -10.48 -0.87
N PHE A 70 1.90 -9.20 -1.18
CA PHE A 70 0.77 -8.28 -1.02
C PHE A 70 -0.41 -8.62 -1.94
N ALA A 71 -0.15 -8.94 -3.21
CA ALA A 71 -1.18 -9.37 -4.16
C ALA A 71 -1.85 -10.68 -3.71
N GLU A 72 -1.07 -11.65 -3.22
CA GLU A 72 -1.57 -12.90 -2.63
C GLU A 72 -2.47 -12.66 -1.42
N LEU A 73 -2.06 -11.78 -0.49
CA LEU A 73 -2.85 -11.44 0.71
C LEU A 73 -4.18 -10.75 0.38
N LEU A 74 -4.23 -10.01 -0.74
CA LEU A 74 -5.46 -9.39 -1.26
C LEU A 74 -6.31 -10.36 -2.09
N GLY A 75 -5.77 -11.52 -2.48
CA GLY A 75 -6.44 -12.50 -3.35
C GLY A 75 -6.49 -12.09 -4.82
N ILE A 76 -5.53 -11.30 -5.31
CA ILE A 76 -5.42 -10.96 -6.73
C ILE A 76 -4.76 -12.12 -7.48
N ASP A 77 -5.56 -12.89 -8.23
CA ASP A 77 -5.11 -14.06 -9.00
C ASP A 77 -4.97 -13.80 -10.51
N ASN A 78 -5.55 -12.71 -11.00
CA ASN A 78 -5.59 -12.31 -12.42
C ASN A 78 -4.67 -11.12 -12.74
N GLY A 79 -3.55 -10.96 -12.01
CA GLY A 79 -2.66 -9.82 -12.17
C GLY A 79 -1.68 -9.93 -13.34
N ARG A 80 -1.45 -8.81 -14.06
CA ARG A 80 -0.32 -8.63 -14.97
C ARG A 80 0.71 -7.71 -14.35
N TRP A 81 1.93 -8.18 -14.21
CA TRP A 81 3.08 -7.41 -13.74
C TRP A 81 3.58 -6.42 -14.81
N VAL A 82 3.90 -5.18 -14.40
CA VAL A 82 4.58 -4.19 -15.26
C VAL A 82 5.97 -4.72 -15.63
N ASP A 83 6.31 -4.69 -16.91
CA ASP A 83 7.55 -5.27 -17.41
C ASP A 83 8.76 -4.39 -17.05
N VAL A 84 9.59 -4.87 -16.13
CA VAL A 84 10.82 -4.20 -15.67
C VAL A 84 11.99 -4.32 -16.64
N ALA A 85 11.92 -5.21 -17.65
CA ALA A 85 12.93 -5.31 -18.70
C ALA A 85 12.74 -4.26 -19.80
N THR A 86 11.62 -3.54 -19.78
CA THR A 86 11.26 -2.48 -20.72
C THR A 86 11.13 -1.13 -20.01
N ASN A 87 10.92 -0.06 -20.78
CA ASN A 87 10.57 1.26 -20.26
C ASN A 87 9.04 1.43 -20.08
N GLU A 88 8.27 0.35 -19.99
CA GLU A 88 6.80 0.40 -19.94
C GLU A 88 6.28 1.38 -18.88
N ARG A 89 6.92 1.41 -17.70
CA ARG A 89 6.55 2.34 -16.64
C ARG A 89 6.71 3.80 -17.06
N GLU A 90 7.83 4.15 -17.68
CA GLU A 90 8.15 5.49 -18.15
C GLU A 90 7.28 5.89 -19.36
N GLU A 91 7.13 5.00 -20.34
CA GLU A 91 6.34 5.21 -21.55
C GLU A 91 4.86 5.38 -21.25
N ALA A 92 4.34 4.58 -20.31
CA ALA A 92 2.98 4.70 -19.80
C ALA A 92 2.85 5.74 -18.69
N ALA A 93 3.91 6.45 -18.31
CA ALA A 93 3.92 7.43 -17.21
C ALA A 93 3.27 6.91 -15.92
N LEU A 94 3.57 5.68 -15.52
CA LEU A 94 3.05 5.06 -14.28
C LEU A 94 3.80 5.61 -13.07
N SER A 95 3.18 6.59 -12.39
CA SER A 95 3.75 7.21 -11.20
C SER A 95 3.24 6.57 -9.91
N PHE A 96 3.65 7.13 -8.77
CA PHE A 96 3.11 6.79 -7.45
C PHE A 96 1.59 7.03 -7.35
N ARG A 97 0.99 7.84 -8.22
CA ARG A 97 -0.46 8.07 -8.23
C ARG A 97 -1.21 6.96 -8.98
N GLU A 98 -0.71 6.58 -10.15
CA GLU A 98 -1.26 5.49 -10.96
C GLU A 98 -1.07 4.12 -10.31
N LEU A 99 0.09 3.89 -9.68
CA LEU A 99 0.36 2.69 -8.89
C LEU A 99 0.68 3.09 -7.44
N PRO A 100 -0.34 3.34 -6.60
CA PRO A 100 -0.17 3.76 -5.23
C PRO A 100 0.80 2.90 -4.44
N LEU A 101 1.72 3.54 -3.72
CA LEU A 101 2.78 2.89 -2.93
C LEU A 101 3.90 2.22 -3.74
N PHE A 102 3.84 2.18 -5.07
CA PHE A 102 4.92 1.60 -5.85
C PHE A 102 6.16 2.49 -5.83
N ARG A 103 7.29 1.91 -5.41
CA ARG A 103 8.62 2.52 -5.40
C ARG A 103 9.62 1.50 -5.96
N PRO A 104 9.95 1.55 -7.25
CA PRO A 104 10.85 0.57 -7.86
C PRO A 104 12.22 0.56 -7.21
N ARG A 105 12.84 -0.62 -7.05
CA ARG A 105 14.25 -0.75 -6.66
C ARG A 105 15.17 0.09 -7.55
N GLY A 106 16.28 0.54 -6.98
CA GLY A 106 17.30 1.30 -7.70
C GLY A 106 17.08 2.82 -7.71
N ILE A 107 15.95 3.32 -7.22
CA ILE A 107 15.74 4.76 -6.95
C ILE A 107 15.87 5.07 -5.46
N ALA A 108 16.16 6.34 -5.11
CA ALA A 108 16.37 6.76 -3.73
C ALA A 108 15.15 6.47 -2.84
N GLU A 109 13.94 6.65 -3.37
CA GLU A 109 12.69 6.54 -2.63
C GLU A 109 12.25 5.09 -2.36
N ALA A 110 12.90 4.08 -2.96
CA ALA A 110 12.68 2.67 -2.58
C ALA A 110 13.03 2.42 -1.11
N SER A 111 13.99 3.19 -0.56
CA SER A 111 14.36 3.11 0.86
C SER A 111 13.21 3.43 1.82
N PHE A 112 12.20 4.20 1.37
CA PHE A 112 11.02 4.49 2.17
C PHE A 112 10.12 3.27 2.41
N MET A 113 10.30 2.20 1.64
CA MET A 113 9.58 0.92 1.82
C MET A 113 10.40 -0.12 2.62
N ASN A 114 11.54 0.29 3.19
CA ASN A 114 12.41 -0.58 3.98
C ASN A 114 13.03 0.16 5.17
N ILE A 115 12.16 0.71 6.03
CA ILE A 115 12.56 1.41 7.24
C ILE A 115 12.52 0.47 8.44
N SER A 116 13.62 0.42 9.20
CA SER A 116 13.70 -0.34 10.45
C SER A 116 12.92 0.34 11.57
N ASN A 117 12.08 -0.45 12.27
CA ASN A 117 11.35 -0.07 13.48
C ASN A 117 11.99 -0.64 14.76
N GLN A 118 13.18 -1.22 14.70
CA GLN A 118 13.78 -1.99 15.80
C GLN A 118 13.86 -1.19 17.13
N LYS A 119 14.22 0.10 17.04
CA LYS A 119 14.25 0.99 18.20
C LYS A 119 12.86 1.16 18.83
N ALA A 120 11.82 1.32 18.01
CA ALA A 120 10.44 1.43 18.49
C ALA A 120 9.98 0.11 19.13
N ARG A 121 10.28 -1.03 18.49
CA ARG A 121 9.99 -2.38 19.01
C ARG A 121 10.62 -2.60 20.39
N ALA A 122 11.88 -2.21 20.56
CA ALA A 122 12.59 -2.27 21.85
C ALA A 122 11.93 -1.39 22.94
N SER A 123 11.18 -0.38 22.55
CA SER A 123 10.41 0.50 23.45
C SER A 123 8.93 0.10 23.59
N GLY A 124 8.54 -1.05 23.05
CA GLY A 124 7.18 -1.61 23.20
C GLY A 124 6.21 -1.24 22.08
N PHE A 125 6.70 -0.86 20.90
CA PHE A 125 5.88 -0.77 19.70
C PHE A 125 5.41 -2.16 19.27
N SER A 126 4.09 -2.37 19.23
CA SER A 126 3.47 -3.55 18.63
C SER A 126 3.14 -3.28 17.16
N VAL A 127 3.21 -4.32 16.33
CA VAL A 127 3.04 -4.23 14.88
C VAL A 127 2.06 -5.33 14.52
N THR A 128 0.92 -4.93 13.97
CA THR A 128 -0.13 -5.78 13.48
C THR A 128 0.32 -6.47 12.19
N ASP A 129 -0.06 -7.74 12.04
CA ASP A 129 0.20 -8.49 10.82
C ASP A 129 -0.52 -7.85 9.61
N VAL A 130 0.13 -7.88 8.45
CA VAL A 130 -0.39 -7.24 7.24
C VAL A 130 -1.78 -7.76 6.87
N GLN A 131 -2.02 -9.07 6.98
CA GLN A 131 -3.32 -9.67 6.65
C GLN A 131 -4.43 -9.14 7.55
N THR A 132 -4.15 -8.94 8.84
CA THR A 132 -5.12 -8.39 9.79
C THR A 132 -5.47 -6.94 9.46
N THR A 133 -4.46 -6.11 9.15
CA THR A 133 -4.71 -4.72 8.70
C THR A 133 -5.53 -4.68 7.41
N LEU A 134 -5.23 -5.54 6.43
CA LEU A 134 -5.98 -5.62 5.17
C LEU A 134 -7.44 -6.01 5.39
N GLN A 135 -7.69 -7.02 6.22
CA GLN A 135 -9.05 -7.48 6.55
C GLN A 135 -9.85 -6.41 7.29
N SER A 136 -9.27 -5.80 8.33
CA SER A 136 -9.93 -4.72 9.08
C SER A 136 -10.24 -3.53 8.16
N PHE A 137 -9.29 -3.12 7.33
CA PHE A 137 -9.50 -2.03 6.39
C PHE A 137 -10.58 -2.36 5.36
N ALA A 138 -10.54 -3.54 4.73
CA ALA A 138 -11.55 -3.96 3.76
C ALA A 138 -12.97 -4.05 4.36
N ASN A 139 -13.08 -4.51 5.61
CA ASN A 139 -14.34 -4.54 6.35
C ASN A 139 -14.86 -3.12 6.60
N TRP A 140 -13.99 -2.21 7.03
CA TRP A 140 -14.34 -0.80 7.22
C TRP A 140 -14.81 -0.14 5.91
N MET A 141 -14.10 -0.39 4.79
CA MET A 141 -14.52 0.09 3.46
C MET A 141 -15.90 -0.43 3.07
N HIS A 142 -16.18 -1.71 3.34
CA HIS A 142 -17.47 -2.31 3.03
C HIS A 142 -18.62 -1.66 3.83
N GLN A 143 -18.42 -1.40 5.12
CA GLN A 143 -19.43 -0.79 6.00
C GLN A 143 -19.76 0.67 5.62
N HIS A 144 -18.79 1.42 5.10
CA HIS A 144 -18.94 2.86 4.82
C HIS A 144 -19.13 3.18 3.33
N GLY A 145 -18.91 2.21 2.44
CA GLY A 145 -18.92 2.36 0.99
C GLY A 145 -17.60 2.94 0.48
N ALA A 146 -16.92 2.22 -0.42
CA ALA A 146 -15.60 2.59 -0.96
C ALA A 146 -15.56 4.00 -1.58
N GLU A 147 -16.67 4.38 -2.23
CA GLU A 147 -16.88 5.69 -2.87
C GLU A 147 -16.91 6.85 -1.85
N ASN A 148 -17.35 6.59 -0.61
CA ASN A 148 -17.53 7.63 0.41
C ASN A 148 -16.26 7.90 1.22
N ILE A 149 -15.35 6.93 1.25
CA ILE A 149 -14.12 7.00 2.05
C ILE A 149 -12.95 7.60 1.27
N THR A 150 -12.92 7.40 -0.05
CA THR A 150 -11.87 7.94 -0.93
C THR A 150 -12.41 9.21 -1.61
N PRO A 151 -11.87 10.40 -1.30
CA PRO A 151 -12.29 11.64 -1.93
C PRO A 151 -12.22 11.58 -3.47
N GLU A 152 -13.13 12.27 -4.14
CA GLU A 152 -13.23 12.25 -5.62
C GLU A 152 -11.95 12.70 -6.31
N ASP A 153 -11.32 13.76 -5.79
CA ASP A 153 -10.04 14.27 -6.29
C ASP A 153 -8.95 13.20 -6.24
N ILE A 154 -8.90 12.41 -5.15
CA ILE A 154 -7.97 11.29 -5.03
C ILE A 154 -8.32 10.15 -5.99
N ARG A 155 -9.60 9.79 -6.14
CA ARG A 155 -10.01 8.74 -7.08
C ARG A 155 -9.70 9.09 -8.52
N SER A 156 -9.79 10.36 -8.89
CA SER A 156 -9.47 10.85 -10.24
C SER A 156 -7.98 10.70 -10.62
N GLU A 157 -7.11 10.50 -9.62
CA GLU A 157 -5.67 10.29 -9.84
C GLU A 157 -5.28 8.81 -10.00
N PHE A 158 -6.22 7.89 -9.75
CA PHE A 158 -5.98 6.47 -9.94
C PHE A 158 -5.76 6.13 -11.41
N LEU A 159 -5.09 5.00 -11.67
CA LEU A 159 -4.93 4.50 -13.03
C LEU A 159 -6.30 4.28 -13.67
N ALA A 160 -6.59 5.06 -14.70
CA ALA A 160 -7.85 4.98 -15.44
C ALA A 160 -8.03 3.58 -16.06
N GLU A 161 -9.23 3.03 -15.94
CA GLU A 161 -9.55 1.66 -16.40
C GLU A 161 -9.19 1.43 -17.88
N GLY A 162 -9.46 2.40 -18.75
CA GLY A 162 -9.09 2.30 -20.17
C GLY A 162 -7.58 2.24 -20.39
N LYS A 163 -6.80 3.01 -19.62
CA LYS A 163 -5.33 2.98 -19.69
C LYS A 163 -4.79 1.64 -19.17
N GLU A 164 -5.34 1.15 -18.07
CA GLU A 164 -4.99 -0.16 -17.51
C GLU A 164 -5.28 -1.30 -18.49
N ALA A 165 -6.47 -1.31 -19.12
CA ALA A 165 -6.85 -2.34 -20.08
C ALA A 165 -5.92 -2.36 -21.32
N LEU A 166 -5.50 -1.19 -21.82
CA LEU A 166 -4.52 -1.09 -22.90
C LEU A 166 -3.17 -1.68 -22.49
N LEU A 167 -2.67 -1.32 -21.31
CA LEU A 167 -1.42 -1.85 -20.77
C LEU A 167 -1.49 -3.36 -20.59
N ILE A 168 -2.63 -3.90 -20.15
CA ILE A 168 -2.81 -5.33 -19.97
C ILE A 168 -2.88 -6.10 -21.30
N SER A 169 -3.48 -5.50 -22.33
CA SER A 169 -3.64 -6.13 -23.65
C SER A 169 -2.42 -5.99 -24.57
N GLY A 170 -1.47 -5.10 -24.26
CA GLY A 170 -0.20 -4.98 -24.99
C GLY A 170 -0.31 -4.29 -26.36
N HIS A 171 -1.22 -3.32 -26.51
CA HIS A 171 -1.50 -2.61 -27.76
C HIS A 171 -1.53 -1.09 -27.60
#